data_AF-A0AAW2MGV2-F1
#
_entry.id   AF-A0AAW2MGV2-F1
#
_cell.length_a   1.000
_cell.length_b   1.000
_cell.length_c   1.000
_cell.angle_alpha   90.00
_cell.angle_beta   90.00
_cell.angle_gamma   90.00
#
_symmetry.space_group_name_H-M   'P 1'
#
loop_
_entity.id
_entity.type
_entity.pdbx_description
1 polymer ?
#
loop_
_entity_poly.entity_id
_entity_poly.type
_entity_poly.pdbx_seq_one_letter_code
_entity_poly.pdbx_strand_id
1 'polypeptide(L)'
;MEYQNSGMLSRDQLLYLFDRFAFLTSHPEVKKRIADAVNDKQEAVAVTTAIQGEIFSEMGVDPQFGLACLGKVNMTYENDRELMAQFYGFLAKNEIGPV
;
A
#
# COMPACT_ATOMS: atom_id res chain seq x y z
N MET A 1 -6.20 -6.36 22.87
CA MET A 1 -5.83 -5.99 21.47
C MET A 1 -6.56 -6.95 20.56
N GLU A 2 -7.77 -6.58 20.14
CA GLU A 2 -8.70 -7.46 19.40
C GLU A 2 -8.82 -7.08 17.91
N TYR A 3 -7.75 -6.52 17.32
CA TYR A 3 -7.76 -6.11 15.91
C TYR A 3 -7.54 -7.25 14.90
N GLN A 4 -7.42 -8.50 15.36
CA GLN A 4 -7.17 -9.68 14.49
C GLN A 4 -8.37 -10.63 14.34
N ASN A 5 -9.58 -10.24 14.74
CA ASN A 5 -10.72 -11.19 14.73
C ASN A 5 -11.54 -11.25 13.43
N SER A 6 -11.19 -10.46 12.40
CA SER A 6 -11.93 -10.43 11.12
C SER A 6 -11.15 -10.93 9.89
N GLY A 7 -9.87 -11.29 10.03
CA GLY A 7 -9.05 -11.78 8.91
C GLY A 7 -8.80 -10.78 7.78
N MET A 8 -9.22 -9.51 7.95
CA MET A 8 -9.18 -8.46 6.94
C MET A 8 -8.99 -7.07 7.58
N LEU A 9 -8.34 -6.16 6.85
CA LEU A 9 -8.23 -4.75 7.19
C LEU A 9 -9.59 -4.03 7.06
N SER A 10 -9.89 -3.12 7.97
CA SER A 10 -11.08 -2.27 7.91
C SER A 10 -10.96 -1.17 6.86
N ARG A 11 -12.10 -0.59 6.45
CA ARG A 11 -12.17 0.52 5.49
C ARG A 11 -11.24 1.69 5.86
N ASP A 12 -11.28 2.16 7.10
CA ASP A 12 -10.39 3.24 7.57
C ASP A 12 -8.90 2.90 7.47
N GLN A 13 -8.52 1.65 7.75
CA GLN A 13 -7.13 1.20 7.65
C GLN A 13 -6.65 1.21 6.19
N LEU A 14 -7.51 0.80 5.26
CA LEU A 14 -7.23 0.85 3.83
C LEU A 14 -7.12 2.29 3.33
N LEU A 15 -8.06 3.17 3.72
CA LEU A 15 -8.02 4.58 3.36
C LEU A 15 -6.77 5.27 3.91
N TYR A 16 -6.40 5.00 5.16
CA TYR A 16 -5.17 5.51 5.75
C TYR A 16 -3.94 5.05 4.97
N LEU A 17 -3.87 3.77 4.61
CA LEU A 17 -2.78 3.25 3.78
C LEU A 17 -2.68 4.00 2.45
N PHE A 18 -3.80 4.21 1.76
CA PHE A 18 -3.81 4.87 0.45
C PHE A 18 -3.36 6.33 0.56
N ASP A 19 -3.87 7.07 1.54
CA ASP A 19 -3.50 8.47 1.78
C ASP A 19 -2.03 8.59 2.19
N ARG A 20 -1.59 7.79 3.17
CA ARG A 20 -0.22 7.80 3.68
C ARG A 20 0.78 7.40 2.61
N PHE A 21 0.46 6.38 1.80
CA PHE A 21 1.30 5.97 0.68
C PHE A 21 1.33 7.05 -0.41
N ALA A 22 0.21 7.66 -0.75
CA ALA A 22 0.16 8.75 -1.72
C ALA A 22 0.96 9.97 -1.25
N PHE A 23 0.88 10.29 0.05
CA PHE A 23 1.65 11.34 0.68
C PHE A 23 3.15 11.04 0.61
N LEU A 24 3.58 9.86 1.07
CA LEU A 24 4.96 9.43 1.04
C LEU A 24 5.52 9.38 -0.38
N THR A 25 4.83 8.76 -1.33
CA THR A 25 5.29 8.70 -2.74
C THR A 25 5.28 10.07 -3.44
N SER A 26 4.52 11.04 -2.93
CA SER A 26 4.59 12.42 -3.41
C SER A 26 5.83 13.16 -2.89
N HIS A 27 6.34 12.78 -1.72
CA HIS A 27 7.53 13.38 -1.12
C HIS A 27 8.78 13.16 -1.97
N PRO A 28 9.61 14.21 -2.15
CA PRO A 28 10.83 14.11 -2.94
C PRO A 28 11.84 13.11 -2.35
N GLU A 29 11.85 12.91 -1.03
CA GLU A 29 12.70 11.91 -0.37
C GLU A 29 12.37 10.48 -0.83
N VAL A 30 11.09 10.13 -0.92
CA VAL A 30 10.67 8.79 -1.35
C VAL A 30 10.88 8.62 -2.84
N LYS A 31 10.58 9.64 -3.65
CA LYS A 31 10.93 9.63 -5.08
C LYS A 31 12.42 9.41 -5.29
N LYS A 32 13.26 10.03 -4.46
CA LYS A 32 14.70 9.83 -4.47
C LYS A 32 15.08 8.41 -4.06
N ARG A 33 14.46 7.84 -3.01
CA ARG A 33 14.68 6.43 -2.61
C ARG A 33 14.30 5.45 -3.73
N ILE A 34 13.17 5.69 -4.41
CA ILE A 34 12.73 4.86 -5.55
C ILE A 34 13.72 5.01 -6.72
N ALA A 35 14.11 6.23 -7.07
CA ALA A 35 15.07 6.48 -8.15
C ALA A 35 16.45 5.88 -7.86
N ASP A 36 16.91 5.97 -6.61
CA ASP A 36 18.19 5.41 -6.15
C ASP A 36 18.16 3.88 -6.21
N ALA A 37 17.08 3.26 -5.75
CA ALA A 37 16.90 1.81 -5.84
C ALA A 37 16.82 1.31 -7.29
N VAL A 38 16.08 2.00 -8.17
CA VAL A 38 16.03 1.66 -9.60
C VAL A 38 17.42 1.80 -10.23
N ASN A 39 18.17 2.85 -9.87
CA ASN A 39 19.55 3.03 -10.31
C ASN A 39 20.49 1.92 -9.79
N ASP A 40 20.22 1.40 -8.58
CA ASP A 40 20.90 0.26 -7.96
C ASP A 40 20.41 -1.10 -8.50
N LYS A 41 19.62 -1.11 -9.58
CA LYS A 41 18.98 -2.29 -10.20
C LYS A 41 17.99 -3.04 -9.30
N GLN A 42 17.53 -2.40 -8.24
CA GLN A 42 16.42 -2.89 -7.45
C GLN A 42 15.12 -2.52 -8.15
N GLU A 43 14.11 -3.37 -8.01
CA GLU A 43 12.81 -3.09 -8.60
C GLU A 43 12.12 -1.97 -7.81
N ALA A 44 11.54 -0.99 -8.51
CA ALA A 44 10.76 0.08 -7.88
C ALA A 44 9.67 -0.49 -6.95
N VAL A 45 9.12 -1.65 -7.33
CA VAL A 45 8.12 -2.39 -6.55
C VAL A 45 8.65 -2.84 -5.18
N ALA A 46 9.95 -3.13 -5.05
CA ALA A 46 10.54 -3.52 -3.77
C ALA A 46 10.56 -2.34 -2.79
N VAL A 47 10.84 -1.14 -3.29
CA VAL A 47 10.81 0.09 -2.47
C VAL A 47 9.40 0.45 -2.06
N THR A 48 8.43 0.40 -2.99
CA THR A 48 7.03 0.68 -2.67
C THR A 48 6.45 -0.36 -1.70
N THR A 49 6.82 -1.64 -1.85
CA THR A 49 6.46 -2.71 -0.92
C THR A 49 7.03 -2.47 0.48
N ALA A 50 8.29 -2.02 0.58
CA ALA A 50 8.88 -1.67 1.87
C ALA A 50 8.11 -0.53 2.54
N ILE A 51 7.74 0.51 1.78
CA ILE A 51 6.94 1.64 2.29
C ILE A 51 5.56 1.17 2.75
N GLN A 52 4.88 0.30 2.01
CA GLN A 52 3.61 -0.29 2.46
C GLN A 52 3.78 -1.02 3.80
N GLY A 53 4.87 -1.79 3.95
CA GLY A 53 5.21 -2.48 5.20
C GLY A 53 5.48 -1.53 6.37
N GLU A 54 6.16 -0.41 6.13
CA GLU A 54 6.38 0.65 7.13
C GLU A 54 5.03 1.22 7.60
N ILE A 55 4.11 1.51 6.68
CA ILE A 55 2.78 2.04 7.00
C ILE A 55 1.95 0.99 7.76
N PHE A 56 2.00 -0.29 7.37
CA PHE A 56 1.33 -1.36 8.12
C PHE A 56 1.85 -1.46 9.55
N SER A 57 3.17 -1.40 9.73
CA SER A 57 3.79 -1.42 11.07
C SER A 57 3.37 -0.20 11.90
N GLU A 58 3.29 0.99 11.29
CA GLU A 58 2.80 2.23 11.93
C GLU A 58 1.36 2.07 12.43
N MET A 59 0.52 1.34 11.68
CA MET A 59 -0.87 1.03 12.07
C MET A 59 -0.99 -0.13 13.07
N GLY A 60 0.11 -0.79 13.44
CA GLY A 60 0.10 -2.00 14.28
C GLY A 60 -0.37 -3.27 13.55
N VAL A 61 -0.31 -3.26 12.22
CA VAL A 61 -0.64 -4.39 11.34
C VAL A 61 0.65 -5.08 10.92
N ASP A 62 0.64 -6.42 10.93
CA ASP A 62 1.76 -7.19 10.40
C ASP A 62 1.90 -6.94 8.87
N PRO A 63 3.08 -6.53 8.37
CA PRO A 63 3.28 -6.23 6.95
C PRO A 63 2.89 -7.37 6.00
N GLN A 64 3.18 -8.62 6.36
CA GLN A 64 2.83 -9.78 5.52
C GLN A 64 1.32 -9.99 5.52
N PHE A 65 0.67 -9.83 6.67
CA PHE A 65 -0.79 -9.86 6.76
C PHE A 65 -1.44 -8.74 5.95
N GLY A 66 -0.95 -7.50 6.08
CA GLY A 66 -1.47 -6.34 5.35
C GLY A 66 -1.36 -6.50 3.84
N LEU A 67 -0.21 -6.98 3.34
CA LEU A 67 -0.03 -7.29 1.92
C LEU A 67 -0.97 -8.41 1.45
N ALA A 68 -1.16 -9.46 2.24
CA ALA A 68 -2.13 -10.51 1.94
C ALA A 68 -3.58 -10.00 1.93
N CYS A 69 -3.91 -9.04 2.79
CA CYS A 69 -5.21 -8.38 2.80
C CYS A 69 -5.43 -7.58 1.52
N LEU A 70 -4.43 -6.84 1.02
CA LEU A 70 -4.58 -6.07 -0.23
C LEU A 70 -5.02 -6.95 -1.42
N GLY A 71 -4.48 -8.17 -1.53
CA GLY A 71 -4.92 -9.13 -2.55
C GLY A 71 -6.39 -9.56 -2.43
N LYS A 72 -6.97 -9.46 -1.22
CA LYS A 72 -8.36 -9.81 -0.92
C LYS A 72 -9.30 -8.60 -0.92
N VAL A 73 -8.78 -7.36 -0.90
CA VAL A 73 -9.58 -6.11 -0.81
C VAL A 73 -10.61 -6.06 -1.93
N ASN A 74 -10.20 -6.41 -3.15
CA ASN A 74 -11.10 -6.43 -4.30
C ASN A 74 -12.31 -7.36 -4.08
N MET A 75 -12.10 -8.57 -3.54
CA MET A 75 -13.18 -9.53 -3.28
C MET A 75 -14.02 -9.16 -2.06
N THR A 76 -13.42 -8.58 -1.01
CA THR A 76 -14.15 -8.25 0.22
C THR A 76 -14.97 -6.97 0.10
N TYR A 77 -14.48 -5.99 -0.65
CA TYR A 77 -15.09 -4.67 -0.77
C TYR A 77 -15.58 -4.35 -2.19
N GLU A 78 -15.81 -5.35 -3.04
CA GLU A 78 -16.27 -5.15 -4.44
C GLU A 78 -17.50 -4.23 -4.55
N ASN A 79 -18.37 -4.26 -3.53
CA ASN A 79 -19.59 -3.47 -3.47
C ASN A 79 -19.34 -1.99 -3.09
N ASP A 80 -18.19 -1.67 -2.50
CA ASP A 80 -17.83 -0.32 -2.04
C ASP A 80 -17.05 0.40 -3.14
N ARG A 81 -17.79 1.00 -4.09
CA ARG A 81 -17.22 1.63 -5.29
C ARG A 81 -16.23 2.77 -4.97
N GLU A 82 -16.47 3.51 -3.91
CA GLU A 82 -15.59 4.60 -3.48
C GLU A 82 -14.24 4.05 -3.00
N LEU A 83 -14.29 3.03 -2.14
CA LEU A 83 -13.07 2.37 -1.67
C LEU A 83 -12.33 1.68 -2.81
N MET A 84 -13.06 1.03 -3.73
CA MET A 84 -12.50 0.41 -4.91
C MET A 84 -11.79 1.42 -5.81
N ALA A 85 -12.40 2.59 -6.07
CA ALA A 85 -11.76 3.64 -6.88
C ALA A 85 -10.43 4.11 -6.27
N GLN A 86 -10.39 4.27 -4.94
CA GLN A 86 -9.15 4.60 -4.21
C GLN A 86 -8.13 3.45 -4.30
N PHE A 87 -8.57 2.21 -4.14
CA PHE A 87 -7.72 1.02 -4.21
C PHE A 87 -7.10 0.84 -5.60
N TYR A 88 -7.87 0.98 -6.67
CA TYR A 88 -7.34 0.94 -8.04
C TYR A 88 -6.38 2.10 -8.32
N GLY A 89 -6.68 3.31 -7.83
CA GLY A 89 -5.75 4.44 -7.92
C GLY A 89 -4.44 4.19 -7.17
N PHE A 90 -4.51 3.51 -6.02
CA PHE A 90 -3.34 3.07 -5.27
C PHE A 90 -2.54 2.00 -6.03
N LEU A 91 -3.20 0.96 -6.57
CA LEU A 91 -2.55 -0.06 -7.39
C LEU A 91 -1.88 0.54 -8.62
N ALA A 92 -2.54 1.45 -9.33
CA ALA A 92 -1.95 2.12 -10.49
C ALA A 92 -0.70 2.94 -10.14
N LYS A 93 -0.63 3.51 -8.93
CA LYS A 93 0.58 4.20 -8.44
C LYS A 93 1.68 3.22 -7.99
N ASN A 94 1.30 2.02 -7.60
CA ASN A 94 2.22 0.96 -7.18
C ASN A 94 2.76 0.16 -8.38
N GLU A 95 1.94 0.00 -9.42
CA GLU A 95 2.24 -0.66 -10.70
C GLU A 95 2.95 0.27 -11.71
N ILE A 96 3.46 1.44 -11.29
CA ILE A 96 4.37 2.21 -12.15
C ILE A 96 5.72 1.48 -12.21
N GLY A 97 5.75 0.36 -12.92
CA GLY A 97 6.88 0.00 -13.74
C GLY A 97 6.99 1.06 -14.85
N PRO A 98 8.08 1.83 -14.92
CA PRO A 98 8.30 2.70 -16.06
C PRO A 98 8.51 1.83 -17.31
N VAL A 99 7.76 2.11 -18.36
CA VAL A 99 8.25 2.00 -19.73
C VAL A 99 8.08 3.37 -20.38
#